data_AF-A0A286TUE6-F1
#
_entry.id   AF-A0A286TUE6-F1
#
_cell.length_a   1.000
_cell.length_b   1.000
_cell.length_c   1.000
_cell.angle_alpha   90.00
_cell.angle_beta   90.00
_cell.angle_gamma   90.00
#
_symmetry.space_group_name_H-M   'P 1'
#
loop_
_entity.id
_entity.type
_entity.pdbx_description
1 polymer ?
#
loop_
_entity_poly.entity_id
_entity_poly.type
_entity_poly.pdbx_seq_one_letter_code
_entity_poly.pdbx_strand_id
1 'polypeptide(L)'
;MRNELINKDIIFDGNSDKIIFVTSVSLERSYGLGLMMAYYYTEVDGESFSLNYKEKRFVPGENLNSFKDQNDLMFNDSEAVEIVNGYDNISFQYLGLQEHVDVVSTKSDLEWKDEWLLNNLPKAVKVVFAKGGETQELIAPVMVMY
;
A
#
# COMPACT_ATOMS: atom_id res chain seq x y z
N MET A 1 18.93 -2.45 -10.33
CA MET A 1 19.45 -3.45 -9.37
C MET A 1 18.96 -3.03 -7.99
N ARG A 2 17.96 -3.72 -7.42
CA ARG A 2 17.44 -3.48 -6.07
C ARG A 2 17.97 -4.59 -5.16
N ASN A 3 19.12 -4.35 -4.54
CA ASN A 3 19.52 -4.99 -3.29
C ASN A 3 19.52 -3.84 -2.28
N GLU A 4 18.59 -3.85 -1.31
CA GLU A 4 18.62 -3.12 -0.01
C GLU A 4 17.20 -2.80 0.52
N LEU A 5 16.32 -3.81 0.58
CA LEU A 5 15.18 -3.80 1.51
C LEU A 5 15.39 -4.89 2.57
N ILE A 6 16.61 -4.94 3.12
CA ILE A 6 17.02 -5.88 4.15
C ILE A 6 16.59 -5.32 5.51
N ASN A 7 15.72 -6.05 6.23
CA ASN A 7 15.41 -5.90 7.66
C ASN A 7 14.80 -4.54 8.13
N LYS A 8 13.61 -4.16 7.68
CA LYS A 8 12.79 -3.18 8.44
C LYS A 8 11.44 -3.79 8.82
N ASP A 9 10.99 -3.51 10.04
CA ASP A 9 9.65 -3.85 10.53
C ASP A 9 8.61 -3.06 9.72
N ILE A 10 8.14 -3.60 8.58
CA ILE A 10 7.22 -2.87 7.69
C ILE A 10 5.80 -2.95 8.25
N ILE A 11 5.32 -1.83 8.80
CA ILE A 11 3.91 -1.64 9.16
C ILE A 11 3.09 -1.22 7.92
N PHE A 12 3.72 -0.44 7.04
CA PHE A 12 3.16 0.09 5.81
C PHE A 12 4.31 0.36 4.83
N ASP A 13 4.17 -0.08 3.59
CA ASP A 13 5.08 0.21 2.48
C ASP A 13 4.23 0.64 1.28
N GLY A 14 4.44 1.86 0.83
CA GLY A 14 3.66 2.46 -0.25
C GLY A 14 4.55 3.14 -1.27
N ASN A 15 4.41 2.75 -2.53
CA ASN A 15 5.00 3.43 -3.69
C ASN A 15 3.90 3.83 -4.66
N SER A 16 4.24 4.44 -5.80
CA SER A 16 3.25 4.93 -6.76
C SER A 16 2.41 3.82 -7.41
N ASP A 17 2.90 2.59 -7.45
CA ASP A 17 2.32 1.42 -8.12
C ASP A 17 1.81 0.34 -7.15
N LYS A 18 2.17 0.39 -5.87
CA LYS A 18 1.80 -0.65 -4.90
C LYS A 18 1.71 -0.17 -3.46
N ILE A 19 0.84 -0.83 -2.69
CA ILE A 19 0.66 -0.63 -1.25
C ILE A 19 0.64 -1.98 -0.56
N ILE A 20 1.44 -2.13 0.50
CA ILE A 20 1.44 -3.27 1.42
C ILE A 20 1.18 -2.75 2.83
N PHE A 21 0.22 -3.35 3.53
CA PHE A 21 -0.05 -3.03 4.94
C PHE A 21 -0.72 -4.18 5.69
N VAL A 22 -0.69 -4.12 7.02
CA VAL A 22 -1.38 -5.08 7.88
C VAL A 22 -2.80 -4.61 8.20
N THR A 23 -3.78 -5.49 8.05
CA THR A 23 -5.21 -5.23 8.32
C THR A 23 -5.84 -6.37 9.11
N SER A 24 -6.88 -6.10 9.89
CA SER A 24 -7.72 -7.12 10.53
C SER A 24 -8.90 -7.55 9.66
N VAL A 25 -9.12 -6.86 8.53
CA VAL A 25 -10.24 -7.09 7.62
C VAL A 25 -9.72 -7.74 6.34
N SER A 26 -10.26 -8.91 6.03
CA SER A 26 -10.09 -9.58 4.75
C SER A 26 -11.21 -9.16 3.80
N LEU A 27 -10.87 -8.95 2.53
CA LEU A 27 -11.85 -8.68 1.48
C LEU A 27 -12.34 -9.97 0.81
N GLU A 28 -11.58 -11.05 0.91
CA GLU A 28 -11.96 -12.34 0.31
C GLU A 28 -12.82 -13.21 1.24
N ARG A 29 -12.56 -13.17 2.55
CA ARG A 29 -13.03 -14.18 3.50
C ARG A 29 -13.39 -13.61 4.85
N SER A 30 -14.40 -14.18 5.50
CA SER A 30 -14.70 -13.87 6.90
C SER A 30 -13.79 -14.66 7.84
N TYR A 31 -12.57 -14.17 8.05
CA TYR A 31 -11.72 -14.72 9.10
C TYR A 31 -12.22 -14.21 10.46
N GLY A 32 -12.76 -15.13 11.27
CA GLY A 32 -13.34 -14.81 12.57
C GLY A 32 -12.39 -14.29 13.65
N LEU A 33 -11.13 -13.96 13.30
CA LEU A 33 -10.10 -13.15 13.98
C LEU A 33 -8.70 -13.49 13.41
N GLY A 34 -7.95 -12.49 12.92
CA GLY A 34 -6.56 -12.65 12.47
C GLY A 34 -6.05 -11.42 11.72
N LEU A 35 -4.76 -11.11 11.85
CA LEU A 35 -4.10 -10.08 11.05
C LEU A 35 -3.81 -10.64 9.66
N MET A 36 -4.15 -9.91 8.61
CA MET A 36 -3.79 -10.19 7.22
C MET A 36 -2.73 -9.19 6.78
N MET A 37 -1.88 -9.59 5.86
CA MET A 37 -1.19 -8.64 4.99
C MET A 37 -2.06 -8.43 3.75
N ALA A 38 -2.40 -7.18 3.47
CA ALA A 38 -3.08 -6.77 2.26
C ALA A 38 -2.05 -6.19 1.28
N TYR A 39 -2.21 -6.53 0.01
CA TYR A 39 -1.37 -6.08 -1.07
C TYR A 39 -2.22 -5.57 -2.22
N TYR A 40 -2.17 -4.26 -2.45
CA TYR A 40 -2.74 -3.62 -3.62
C TYR A 40 -1.63 -3.31 -4.60
N TYR A 41 -1.83 -3.62 -5.87
CA TYR A 41 -0.83 -3.35 -6.90
C TYR A 41 -1.48 -3.05 -8.24
N THR A 42 -0.80 -2.23 -9.03
CA THR A 42 -1.19 -1.98 -10.41
C THR A 42 -0.49 -2.99 -11.32
N GLU A 43 -1.20 -3.45 -12.33
CA GLU A 43 -0.66 -4.31 -13.38
C GLU A 43 -0.97 -3.71 -14.74
N VAL A 44 -0.05 -3.86 -15.68
CA VAL A 44 -0.21 -3.36 -17.04
C VAL A 44 -0.68 -4.50 -17.93
N ASP A 45 -1.87 -4.36 -18.50
CA ASP A 45 -2.41 -5.23 -19.53
C ASP A 45 -2.53 -4.44 -20.85
N GLY A 46 -1.58 -4.66 -21.75
CA GLY A 46 -1.45 -3.92 -22.99
C GLY A 46 -1.14 -2.44 -22.75
N GLU A 47 -2.07 -1.55 -23.13
CA GLU A 47 -1.98 -0.10 -22.92
C GLU A 47 -2.77 0.36 -21.68
N SER A 48 -3.37 -0.56 -20.94
CA SER A 48 -4.23 -0.25 -19.80
C SER A 48 -3.67 -0.77 -18.49
N PHE A 49 -4.05 -0.10 -17.40
CA PHE A 49 -3.73 -0.46 -16.03
C PHE A 49 -4.96 -1.07 -15.36
N SER A 50 -4.73 -2.14 -14.59
CA SER A 50 -5.67 -2.69 -13.63
C SER A 50 -5.17 -2.50 -12.20
N LEU A 51 -6.11 -2.40 -11.26
CA LEU A 51 -5.82 -2.41 -9.83
C LEU A 51 -6.23 -3.77 -9.28
N ASN A 52 -5.28 -4.46 -8.69
CA ASN A 52 -5.44 -5.81 -8.17
C ASN A 52 -5.21 -5.85 -6.67
N TYR A 53 -5.76 -6.89 -6.06
CA TYR A 53 -5.67 -7.15 -4.64
C TYR A 53 -5.26 -8.59 -4.39
N LYS A 54 -4.37 -8.77 -3.42
CA LYS A 54 -4.07 -10.04 -2.79
C LYS A 54 -4.06 -9.88 -1.28
N GLU A 55 -4.45 -10.93 -0.58
CA GLU A 55 -4.27 -11.03 0.87
C GLU A 55 -3.57 -12.32 1.26
N LYS A 56 -2.89 -12.26 2.41
CA LYS A 56 -2.33 -13.44 3.06
C LYS A 56 -2.55 -13.39 4.55
N ARG A 57 -3.01 -14.52 5.11
CA ARG A 57 -3.18 -14.68 6.55
C ARG A 57 -1.82 -14.59 7.25
N PHE A 58 -1.69 -13.65 8.19
CA PHE A 58 -0.56 -13.63 9.09
C PHE A 58 -0.80 -14.60 10.25
N VAL A 59 0.00 -15.67 10.30
CA VAL A 59 0.02 -16.63 11.41
C VAL A 59 1.35 -16.43 12.16
N PRO A 60 1.32 -15.84 13.38
CA PRO A 60 2.52 -15.69 14.19
C PRO A 60 3.14 -17.06 14.50
N GLY A 61 4.40 -17.28 14.12
CA GLY A 61 5.14 -18.53 14.35
C GLY A 61 5.61 -19.23 13.07
N GLU A 62 4.75 -19.33 12.06
CA GLU A 62 5.11 -19.94 10.76
C GLU A 62 5.81 -18.94 9.84
N ASN A 63 5.39 -17.67 9.91
CA ASN A 63 5.74 -16.68 8.91
C ASN A 63 6.85 -15.70 9.34
N LEU A 64 7.39 -15.80 10.57
CA LEU A 64 8.36 -14.81 11.10
C LEU A 64 9.69 -14.77 10.31
N ASN A 65 10.14 -15.92 9.80
CA ASN A 65 11.38 -16.02 9.02
C ASN A 65 11.16 -15.75 7.53
N SER A 66 9.98 -16.07 6.98
CA SER A 66 9.62 -15.77 5.57
C SER A 66 9.19 -14.32 5.37
N PHE A 67 8.81 -13.62 6.44
CA PHE A 67 8.51 -12.19 6.42
C PHE A 67 9.76 -11.35 6.11
N LYS A 68 10.93 -11.88 6.46
CA LYS A 68 12.20 -11.25 6.12
C LYS A 68 12.53 -11.58 4.67
N ASP A 69 12.60 -10.53 3.85
CA ASP A 69 13.21 -10.52 2.51
C ASP A 69 12.34 -10.97 1.32
N GLN A 70 11.03 -11.24 1.48
CA GLN A 70 10.23 -11.88 0.41
C GLN A 70 8.77 -11.40 0.24
N ASN A 71 8.44 -10.13 0.51
CA ASN A 71 7.05 -9.62 0.42
C ASN A 71 6.31 -10.03 -0.87
N ASP A 72 6.93 -9.88 -2.05
CA ASP A 72 6.29 -10.24 -3.32
C ASP A 72 6.11 -11.77 -3.46
N LEU A 73 7.08 -12.58 -3.01
CA LEU A 73 7.00 -14.06 -3.03
C LEU A 73 6.01 -14.60 -1.99
N MET A 74 5.73 -13.84 -0.93
CA MET A 74 4.75 -14.23 0.09
C MET A 74 3.35 -14.40 -0.50
N PHE A 75 3.00 -13.67 -1.57
CA PHE A 75 1.68 -13.71 -2.22
C PHE A 75 1.62 -14.59 -3.47
N ASN A 76 2.65 -15.40 -3.76
CA ASN A 76 2.65 -16.26 -4.95
C ASN A 76 1.52 -17.29 -4.94
N ASP A 77 1.17 -17.82 -3.76
CA ASP A 77 0.09 -18.79 -3.59
C ASP A 77 -1.25 -18.13 -3.23
N SER A 78 -1.31 -16.78 -3.17
CA SER A 78 -2.54 -16.05 -2.92
C SER A 78 -3.31 -15.81 -4.22
N GLU A 79 -4.61 -16.05 -4.18
CA GLU A 79 -5.51 -15.69 -5.28
C GLU A 79 -5.52 -14.17 -5.47
N ALA A 80 -5.53 -13.72 -6.73
CA ALA A 80 -5.63 -12.30 -7.08
C ALA A 80 -7.08 -11.96 -7.36
N VAL A 81 -7.54 -10.83 -6.82
CA VAL A 81 -8.84 -10.24 -7.14
C VAL A 81 -8.60 -8.97 -7.92
N GLU A 82 -9.12 -8.90 -9.14
CA GLU A 82 -9.16 -7.66 -9.90
C GLU A 82 -10.24 -6.74 -9.32
N ILE A 83 -9.85 -5.54 -8.89
CA ILE A 83 -10.77 -4.54 -8.34
C ILE A 83 -11.37 -3.72 -9.47
N VAL A 84 -10.52 -3.21 -10.35
CA VAL A 84 -10.90 -2.42 -11.53
C VAL A 84 -9.87 -2.60 -12.65
N ASN A 85 -10.30 -2.40 -13.90
CA ASN A 85 -9.46 -2.51 -15.09
C ASN A 85 -9.75 -1.41 -16.13
N GLY A 86 -8.88 -1.33 -17.14
CA GLY A 86 -9.09 -0.50 -18.32
C GLY A 86 -8.89 1.00 -18.10
N TYR A 87 -8.00 1.39 -17.19
CA TYR A 87 -7.59 2.78 -16.95
C TYR A 87 -6.29 3.10 -17.69
N ASP A 88 -6.07 4.36 -18.07
CA ASP A 88 -4.83 4.81 -18.72
C ASP A 88 -3.68 4.93 -17.71
N ASN A 89 -4.01 5.19 -16.45
CA ASN A 89 -3.07 5.21 -15.34
C ASN A 89 -3.80 5.00 -14.00
N ILE A 90 -3.14 4.34 -13.06
CA ILE A 90 -3.57 4.23 -11.66
C ILE A 90 -2.35 4.53 -10.79
N SER A 91 -2.46 5.47 -9.86
CA SER A 91 -1.37 5.79 -8.94
C SER A 91 -1.82 6.02 -7.51
N PHE A 92 -0.89 5.80 -6.57
CA PHE A 92 -1.09 6.02 -5.15
C PHE A 92 -0.34 7.25 -4.66
N GLN A 93 -0.93 7.97 -3.71
CA GLN A 93 -0.31 9.06 -2.97
C GLN A 93 -0.63 8.97 -1.48
N TYR A 94 0.26 9.50 -0.65
CA TYR A 94 0.25 9.32 0.79
C TYR A 94 0.31 10.67 1.50
N LEU A 95 -0.67 10.95 2.37
CA LEU A 95 -0.73 12.20 3.12
C LEU A 95 0.12 12.08 4.39
N GLY A 96 1.07 12.99 4.57
CA GLY A 96 1.95 12.99 5.72
C GLY A 96 2.50 14.34 6.09
N LEU A 97 3.21 14.37 7.23
CA LEU A 97 3.97 15.55 7.61
C LEU A 97 5.16 15.75 6.67
N GLN A 98 5.41 17.01 6.30
CA GLN A 98 6.63 17.40 5.64
C GLN A 98 7.83 17.11 6.57
N GLU A 99 8.84 16.41 6.07
CA GLU A 99 10.10 16.23 6.79
C GLU A 99 10.87 17.54 6.65
N HIS A 100 10.81 18.39 7.68
CA HIS A 100 11.44 19.72 7.61
C HIS A 100 12.95 19.61 7.38
N VAL A 101 13.41 20.18 6.27
CA VAL A 101 14.68 20.90 6.23
C VAL A 101 14.41 22.31 6.76
N ASP A 102 15.17 22.66 7.79
CA ASP A 102 15.33 23.95 8.45
C ASP A 102 14.25 24.50 9.39
N VAL A 103 14.80 24.94 10.53
CA VAL A 103 14.20 25.56 11.70
C VAL A 103 13.55 26.89 11.30
N VAL A 104 12.36 27.18 11.86
CA VAL A 104 11.51 28.39 11.66
C VAL A 104 10.27 28.20 10.76
N SER A 105 9.55 27.08 10.88
CA SER A 105 8.10 27.06 10.62
C SER A 105 7.35 26.38 11.77
N THR A 106 6.40 27.09 12.38
CA THR A 106 5.52 26.58 13.45
C THR A 106 4.24 25.95 12.91
N LYS A 107 4.09 25.82 11.58
CA LYS A 107 2.99 25.08 10.96
C LYS A 107 3.52 23.79 10.36
N SER A 108 3.03 22.68 10.90
CA SER A 108 3.24 21.35 10.31
C SER A 108 2.30 21.22 9.11
N ASP A 109 2.79 21.54 7.92
CA ASP A 109 1.99 21.42 6.71
C ASP A 109 1.93 19.94 6.28
N LEU A 110 0.71 19.46 6.01
CA LEU A 110 0.47 18.11 5.50
C LEU A 110 0.59 18.12 3.98
N GLU A 111 1.36 17.19 3.43
CA GLU A 111 1.61 17.09 1.99
C GLU A 111 1.35 15.68 1.48
N TRP A 112 0.88 15.60 0.23
CA TRP A 112 0.76 14.35 -0.52
C TRP A 112 2.12 13.98 -1.10
N LYS A 113 2.55 12.74 -0.88
CA LYS A 113 3.81 12.18 -1.35
C LYS A 113 3.52 11.00 -2.28
N ASP A 114 4.31 10.81 -3.33
CA ASP A 114 4.15 9.67 -4.27
C ASP A 114 4.75 8.37 -3.71
N GLU A 115 5.60 8.46 -2.69
CA GLU A 115 6.22 7.34 -1.98
C GLU A 115 6.12 7.54 -0.46
N TRP A 116 6.05 6.43 0.28
CA TRP A 116 6.00 6.42 1.74
C TRP A 116 7.04 5.46 2.31
N LEU A 117 8.21 6.01 2.65
CA LEU A 117 9.36 5.26 3.17
C LEU A 117 9.49 5.33 4.69
N LEU A 118 8.57 6.02 5.35
CA LEU A 118 8.56 6.20 6.80
C LEU A 118 8.06 4.93 7.49
N ASN A 119 8.71 4.57 8.60
CA ASN A 119 8.25 3.44 9.44
C ASN A 119 7.09 3.85 10.36
N ASN A 120 6.03 4.41 9.77
CA ASN A 120 4.77 4.78 10.42
C ASN A 120 3.64 4.77 9.39
N LEU A 121 2.41 4.99 9.84
CA LEU A 121 1.25 5.06 8.96
C LEU A 121 1.09 6.47 8.35
N PRO A 122 0.78 6.60 7.04
CA PRO A 122 0.31 7.87 6.50
C PRO A 122 -1.03 8.25 7.13
N LYS A 123 -1.40 9.52 7.05
CA LYS A 123 -2.69 10.02 7.57
C LYS A 123 -3.86 9.63 6.67
N ALA A 124 -3.61 9.56 5.37
CA ALA A 124 -4.56 9.14 4.36
C ALA A 124 -3.82 8.58 3.16
N VAL A 125 -4.49 7.71 2.41
CA VAL A 125 -4.07 7.23 1.10
C VAL A 125 -5.01 7.81 0.07
N LYS A 126 -4.47 8.31 -1.03
CA LYS A 126 -5.22 8.71 -2.22
C LYS A 126 -4.90 7.73 -3.35
N VAL A 127 -5.93 7.25 -4.02
CA VAL A 127 -5.83 6.52 -5.29
C VAL A 127 -6.33 7.42 -6.39
N VAL A 128 -5.54 7.59 -7.44
CA VAL A 128 -5.85 8.42 -8.61
C VAL A 128 -6.05 7.51 -9.80
N PHE A 129 -7.22 7.58 -10.41
CA PHE A 129 -7.58 6.84 -11.61
C PHE A 129 -7.68 7.80 -12.79
N ALA A 130 -7.00 7.53 -13.90
CA ALA A 130 -7.07 8.33 -15.11
C ALA A 130 -7.59 7.51 -16.29
N LYS A 131 -8.54 8.05 -17.07
CA LYS A 131 -9.09 7.42 -18.28
C LYS A 131 -9.63 8.46 -19.26
N GLY A 132 -9.20 8.41 -20.51
CA GLY A 132 -9.69 9.30 -21.57
C GLY A 132 -9.40 10.78 -21.30
N GLY A 133 -8.33 11.08 -20.55
CA GLY A 133 -7.98 12.44 -20.12
C GLY A 133 -8.78 12.96 -18.92
N GLU A 134 -9.70 12.17 -18.36
CA GLU A 134 -10.39 12.47 -17.10
C GLU A 134 -9.69 11.80 -15.93
N THR A 135 -9.79 12.42 -14.75
CA THR A 135 -9.19 11.92 -13.51
C THR A 135 -10.23 11.84 -12.40
N GLN A 136 -10.22 10.72 -11.67
CA GLN A 136 -11.02 10.51 -10.45
C GLN A 136 -10.11 10.20 -9.26
N GLU A 137 -10.40 10.81 -8.12
CA GLU A 137 -9.66 10.58 -6.88
C GLU A 137 -10.52 9.87 -5.83
N LEU A 138 -9.93 8.87 -5.17
CA LEU A 138 -10.48 8.23 -3.98
C LEU A 138 -9.53 8.49 -2.81
N ILE A 139 -10.04 9.10 -1.73
CA ILE A 139 -9.24 9.38 -0.53
C ILE A 139 -9.76 8.53 0.63
N ALA A 140 -8.89 7.68 1.18
CA ALA A 140 -9.16 6.83 2.34
C ALA A 140 -8.33 7.30 3.55
N PRO A 141 -8.96 7.80 4.62
CA PRO A 141 -8.23 8.11 5.85
C PRO A 141 -7.73 6.83 6.51
N VAL A 142 -6.50 6.85 7.02
CA VAL A 142 -5.95 5.74 7.80
C VAL A 142 -6.32 5.94 9.26
N MET A 143 -7.30 5.16 9.74
CA MET A 143 -7.72 5.22 11.13
C MET A 143 -6.74 4.43 12.01
N VAL A 144 -6.09 5.12 12.95
CA VAL A 144 -5.36 4.49 14.04
C VAL A 144 -6.37 4.22 15.15
N MET A 145 -6.62 2.95 15.47
CA MET A 145 -7.35 2.59 16.68
C MET A 145 -6.36 2.67 17.85
N TYR A 146 -6.52 3.67 18.72
CA TYR A 146 -5.79 3.81 19.98
C TYR A 146 -6.48 3.03 21.11
#